data_AF-A0A378N8V8-F1
#
_entry.id   AF-A0A378N8V8-F1
#
_cell.length_a   1.000
_cell.length_b   1.000
_cell.length_c   1.000
_cell.angle_alpha   90.00
_cell.angle_beta   90.00
_cell.angle_gamma   90.00
#
_symmetry.space_group_name_H-M   'P 1'
#
loop_
_entity.id
_entity.type
_entity.pdbx_description
1 polymer ?
#
loop_
_entity_poly.entity_id
_entity_poly.type
_entity_poly.pdbx_seq_one_letter_code
_entity_poly.pdbx_strand_id
1 'polypeptide(L)' 'MCQSKKVALLGAAGGIGQSLALLLKLNLPAKSELSLYDISPVTPGIAVDLSHIPTDVKVTVLQVKIRLRH' A
#
# COMPACT_ATOMS: atom_id res chain seq x y z
N MET A 1 -15.67 -12.90 -13.31
CA MET A 1 -15.00 -11.66 -13.72
C MET A 1 -13.75 -11.43 -12.87
N CYS A 2 -12.58 -11.22 -13.47
CA CYS A 2 -11.38 -10.76 -12.73
C CYS A 2 -11.47 -9.24 -12.55
N GLN A 3 -12.03 -8.81 -11.42
CA GLN A 3 -12.14 -7.38 -11.09
C GLN A 3 -10.80 -6.88 -10.57
N SER A 4 -10.08 -6.06 -11.33
CA SER A 4 -8.91 -5.31 -10.82
C SER A 4 -9.41 -4.14 -9.96
N LYS A 5 -8.77 -3.95 -8.80
CA LYS A 5 -9.14 -2.89 -7.84
C LYS A 5 -7.92 -2.03 -7.53
N LYS A 6 -8.15 -0.72 -7.38
CA LYS A 6 -7.17 0.23 -6.87
C LYS A 6 -7.58 0.63 -5.46
N VAL A 7 -6.73 0.38 -4.48
CA VAL A 7 -6.98 0.63 -3.07
C VAL A 7 -5.86 1.49 -2.50
N ALA A 8 -6.22 2.53 -1.76
CA ALA A 8 -5.27 3.35 -1.02
C ALA A 8 -5.51 3.17 0.48
N LEU A 9 -4.44 2.89 1.24
CA LEU A 9 -4.46 2.79 2.67
C LEU A 9 -3.71 3.98 3.27
N LEU A 10 -4.44 4.80 4.03
CA LEU A 10 -3.91 5.94 4.78
C LEU A 10 -3.67 5.48 6.23
N GLY A 11 -2.46 5.71 6.76
CA GLY A 11 -2.07 5.22 8.09
C GLY A 11 -1.37 3.85 8.05
N ALA A 12 -0.66 3.54 6.97
CA ALA A 12 -0.04 2.22 6.76
C ALA A 12 1.07 1.88 7.76
N ALA A 13 1.69 2.87 8.42
CA ALA A 13 2.79 2.65 9.36
C ALA A 13 2.33 2.34 10.78
N GLY A 14 1.06 2.58 11.13
CA GLY A 14 0.50 2.20 12.42
C GLY A 14 0.35 0.68 12.57
N GLY A 15 0.25 0.18 13.81
CA GLY A 15 0.13 -1.27 14.07
C GLY A 15 -1.09 -1.92 13.41
N ILE A 16 -2.22 -1.20 13.35
CA ILE A 16 -3.41 -1.63 12.60
C ILE A 16 -3.17 -1.54 11.09
N GLY A 17 -2.55 -0.45 10.63
CA GLY A 17 -2.26 -0.20 9.22
C GLY A 17 -1.39 -1.29 8.60
N GLN A 18 -0.35 -1.73 9.30
CA GLN A 18 0.53 -2.81 8.84
C GLN A 18 -0.23 -4.13 8.69
N SER A 19 -1.01 -4.51 9.71
CA SER A 19 -1.83 -5.72 9.69
C SER A 19 -2.87 -5.68 8.56
N LEU A 20 -3.53 -4.53 8.39
CA LEU A 20 -4.50 -4.32 7.33
C LEU A 20 -3.85 -4.34 5.93
N ALA A 21 -2.65 -3.78 5.78
CA ALA A 21 -1.91 -3.79 4.51
C ALA A 21 -1.54 -5.23 4.09
N LEU A 22 -1.14 -6.06 5.05
CA LEU A 22 -0.91 -7.49 4.83
C LEU A 22 -2.18 -8.22 4.39
N LEU A 23 -3.30 -8.01 5.12
CA LEU A 23 -4.57 -8.64 4.78
C LEU A 23 -5.07 -8.19 3.39
N LEU A 24 -4.91 -6.92 3.02
CA LEU A 24 -5.24 -6.42 1.68
C LEU A 24 -4.36 -7.07 0.61
N LYS A 25 -3.04 -7.18 0.83
CA LYS A 25 -2.11 -7.81 -0.10
C LYS A 25 -2.43 -9.29 -0.38
N LEU A 26 -3.03 -9.99 0.59
CA LEU A 26 -3.42 -11.40 0.48
C LEU A 26 -4.82 -11.61 -0.11
N ASN A 27 -5.76 -10.73 0.21
CA ASN A 27 -7.18 -10.93 -0.14
C ASN A 27 -7.64 -10.10 -1.35
N LEU A 28 -6.83 -9.17 -1.85
CA LEU A 28 -7.16 -8.44 -3.07
C LEU A 28 -7.14 -9.38 -4.29
N PRO A 29 -8.07 -9.18 -5.24
CA PRO A 29 -8.06 -9.93 -6.48
C PRO A 29 -6.77 -9.69 -7.26
N ALA A 30 -6.35 -10.69 -8.04
CA ALA A 30 -5.16 -10.59 -8.90
C ALA A 30 -5.24 -9.35 -9.81
N LYS A 31 -4.07 -8.76 -10.08
CA LYS A 31 -3.87 -7.49 -10.81
C LYS A 31 -4.42 -6.24 -10.11
N SER A 32 -4.54 -6.27 -8.78
CA SER A 32 -4.93 -5.09 -7.99
C SER A 32 -3.72 -4.22 -7.64
N GLU A 33 -3.98 -2.95 -7.34
CA GLU A 33 -2.98 -1.98 -6.90
C GLU A 33 -3.30 -1.53 -5.48
N LEU A 34 -2.32 -1.66 -4.58
CA LEU A 34 -2.38 -1.22 -3.18
C LEU A 34 -1.38 -0.08 -2.96
N SER A 35 -1.89 1.12 -2.70
CA SER A 35 -1.13 2.32 -2.41
C SER A 35 -1.07 2.58 -0.91
N LEU A 36 0.13 2.67 -0.33
CA LEU A 36 0.34 2.92 1.09
C LEU A 36 0.75 4.37 1.32
N TYR A 37 0.13 5.01 2.30
CA TYR A 37 0.48 6.35 2.76
C TYR A 37 0.55 6.38 4.28
N ASP A 38 1.54 7.08 4.80
CA ASP A 38 1.61 7.48 6.19
C ASP A 38 2.48 8.75 6.30
N ILE A 39 2.32 9.47 7.41
CA ILE A 39 3.23 10.57 7.77
C ILE A 39 4.59 10.04 8.23
N SER A 40 4.62 8.79 8.71
CA SER A 40 5.85 8.16 9.18
C SER A 40 6.80 7.84 8.03
N PRO A 41 8.11 8.13 8.19
CA PRO A 41 9.11 7.88 7.14
C PRO A 41 9.39 6.38 6.92
N VAL A 42 8.85 5.49 7.75
CA VAL A 42 9.06 4.03 7.64
C VAL A 42 8.16 3.34 6.61
N THR A 43 7.15 4.04 6.08
CA THR A 43 6.19 3.52 5.10
C THR A 43 6.82 2.83 3.89
N PRO A 44 7.95 3.31 3.33
CA PRO A 44 8.65 2.60 2.26
C PRO A 44 9.16 1.22 2.67
N GLY A 45 9.62 1.04 3.91
CA GLY A 45 10.04 -0.27 4.41
C GLY A 45 8.88 -1.27 4.43
N ILE A 46 7.70 -0.84 4.87
CA ILE A 46 6.50 -1.67 4.91
C ILE A 46 6.07 -2.09 3.49
N ALA A 47 6.18 -1.19 2.51
CA ALA A 47 5.90 -1.53 1.12
C ALA A 47 6.88 -2.57 0.57
N VAL A 48 8.17 -2.48 0.93
CA VAL A 48 9.19 -3.48 0.56
C VAL A 48 8.86 -4.82 1.20
N ASP A 49 8.53 -4.86 2.49
CA ASP A 49 8.16 -6.09 3.19
C ASP A 49 6.98 -6.81 2.52
N LEU A 50 5.94 -6.06 2.17
CA LEU A 50 4.75 -6.60 1.48
C LEU A 50 5.05 -7.03 0.03
N SER A 51 6.06 -6.45 -0.61
CA SER A 51 6.43 -6.81 -1.99
C SER A 51 7.03 -8.21 -2.11
N HIS A 52 7.57 -8.76 -1.02
CA HIS A 52 8.11 -10.13 -0.98
C HIS A 52 7.02 -11.22 -0.98
N ILE A 53 5.77 -10.86 -0.71
CA ILE A 53 4.66 -11.81 -0.67
C ILE A 53 4.26 -12.14 -2.12
N PRO A 54 4.26 -13.44 -2.52
CA PRO A 54 4.06 -13.87 -3.90
C PRO A 54 2.57 -13.82 -4.31
N THR A 55 1.98 -12.62 -4.31
CA THR A 55 0.65 -12.33 -4.86
C THR A 55 0.74 -11.32 -5.99
N ASP A 56 -0.13 -11.48 -7.00
CA ASP A 56 -0.24 -10.58 -8.16
C ASP A 56 -0.94 -9.25 -7.82
N VAL A 57 -0.50 -8.60 -6.74
CA VAL A 57 -1.01 -7.31 -6.26
C VAL A 57 0.16 -6.35 -6.18
N LYS A 58 0.10 -5.25 -6.92
CA LYS A 58 1.18 -4.27 -6.94
C LYS A 58 1.10 -3.37 -5.71
N VAL A 59 2.19 -3.25 -4.96
CA VAL A 59 2.27 -2.34 -3.80
C VAL A 59 3.08 -1.11 -4.18
N THR A 60 2.57 0.08 -3.87
CA THR A 60 3.26 1.36 -4.12
C THR A 60 3.15 2.27 -2.92
N VAL A 61 4.13 3.16 -2.72
CA VAL A 61 4.08 4.19 -1.69
C VAL A 61 3.62 5.50 -2.31
N LEU A 62 2.61 6.13 -1.71
CA LEU A 62 2.23 7.49 -2.07
C LEU A 62 3.16 8.46 -1.35
N GLN A 63 3.92 9.21 -2.14
CA GLN A 63 4.64 10.38 -1.66
C GLN A 63 3.72 11.59 -1.86
N VAL A 64 3.16 12.12 -0.77
CA VAL A 64 2.51 13.43 -0.82
C VAL A 64 3.63 14.47 -0.93
N LYS A 65 4.06 14.74 -2.17
CA LYS A 65 4.91 15.89 -2.45
C LYS A 65 4.06 17.12 -2.18
N ILE A 66 4.30 17.81 -1.07
CA ILE A 66 3.75 19.15 -0.85
C ILE A 66 4.25 20.00 -2.01
N ARG A 67 3.43 20.12 -3.05
CA ARG A 67 3.69 21.02 -4.16
C ARG A 67 3.34 22.39 -3.61
N LEU A 68 4.32 23.06 -3.00
CA LEU A 68 4.26 24.51 -2.80
C LEU A 68 4.06 25.09 -4.19
N ARG A 69 2.81 25.45 -4.53
CA ARG A 69 2.55 26.29 -5.69
C ARG A 69 3.02 27.68 -5.27
N HIS A 70 4.18 28.07 -5.79
CA HIS A 70 4.52 29.48 -5.89
C HIS A 70 3.59 30.15 -6.90
#